data_AF-A0AA43UIP1-F1
#
_entry.id   AF-A0AA43UIP1-F1
#
_cell.length_a   1.000
_cell.length_b   1.000
_cell.length_c   1.000
_cell.angle_alpha   90.00
_cell.angle_beta   90.00
_cell.angle_gamma   90.00
#
_symmetry.space_group_name_H-M   'P 1'
#
loop_
_entity.id
_entity.type
_entity.pdbx_description
1 polymer ?
#
loop_
_entity_poly.entity_id
_entity_poly.type
_entity_poly.pdbx_seq_one_letter_code
_entity_poly.pdbx_strand_id
1 'polypeptide(L)'
;MKKNVNKLILLLILSTLLSTTISASDTDDRSIKHDFKPSKITFVYNDHNTTTYQGDTGLIEAYCTNTVDNTTYYMSENVVRGIAYATKKTFNFNENIDITQYTATDGKFMILKMYYKNGTEIQSLSLMDDNLTLEQQKYFDNYQQEKSDYDHKIDQMNSESLQEGQNYLLEKQNSRKYGYYFGPGGPGIIYNP
;
A
#
# COMPACT_ATOMS: atom_id res chain seq x y z
N MET A 1 37.52 19.18 49.01
CA MET A 1 37.51 18.48 47.71
C MET A 1 36.20 17.74 47.35
N LYS A 2 35.42 17.18 48.28
CA LYS A 2 34.20 16.40 47.94
C LYS A 2 33.02 17.19 47.31
N LYS A 3 32.85 18.50 47.60
CA LYS A 3 31.70 19.30 47.11
C LYS A 3 31.74 19.63 45.61
N ASN A 4 32.92 19.68 44.99
CA ASN A 4 33.05 20.04 43.57
C ASN A 4 32.83 18.84 42.65
N VAL A 5 33.09 17.62 43.13
CA VAL A 5 32.88 16.37 42.39
C VAL A 5 31.38 16.13 42.15
N ASN A 6 30.53 16.40 43.14
CA ASN A 6 29.07 16.28 42.99
C ASN A 6 28.49 17.24 41.94
N LYS A 7 29.02 18.46 41.83
CA LYS A 7 28.55 19.42 40.82
C LYS A 7 28.94 18.98 39.40
N LEU A 8 30.13 18.40 39.25
CA LEU A 8 30.61 17.91 37.96
C LEU A 8 29.79 16.70 37.48
N ILE A 9 29.48 15.78 38.39
CA ILE A 9 28.63 14.61 38.10
C ILE A 9 27.21 15.05 37.73
N LEU A 10 26.64 16.04 38.44
CA LEU A 10 25.32 16.56 38.13
C LEU A 10 25.28 17.21 36.73
N LEU A 11 26.34 17.92 36.34
CA LEU A 11 26.44 18.55 35.01
C LEU A 11 26.62 17.52 33.88
N LEU A 12 27.33 16.42 34.15
CA LEU A 12 27.48 15.28 33.23
C LEU A 12 26.16 14.54 33.02
N ILE A 13 25.37 14.32 34.08
CA ILE A 13 24.04 13.71 33.97
C ILE A 13 23.07 14.64 33.24
N LEU A 14 23.15 15.95 33.47
CA LEU A 14 22.28 16.91 32.80
C LEU A 14 22.61 17.07 31.31
N SER A 15 23.89 16.96 30.93
CA SER A 15 24.31 17.02 29.53
C SER A 15 23.98 15.75 28.75
N THR A 16 24.00 14.57 29.38
CA THR A 16 23.52 13.33 28.72
C THR A 16 22.00 13.32 28.53
N LEU A 17 21.23 13.93 29.43
CA LEU A 17 19.78 14.10 29.28
C LEU A 17 19.39 15.06 28.15
N LEU A 18 20.24 16.03 27.83
CA LEU A 18 20.00 17.02 26.75
C LEU A 18 20.54 16.56 25.37
N SER A 19 21.29 15.45 25.32
CA SER A 19 21.92 14.97 24.09
C SER A 19 21.09 13.95 23.31
N THR A 20 19.90 13.57 23.78
CA THR A 20 18.97 12.76 22.98
C THR A 20 18.23 13.66 22.00
N THR A 21 18.91 14.10 20.94
CA THR A 21 18.23 14.52 19.73
C THR A 21 17.50 13.29 19.19
N ILE A 22 16.20 13.21 19.46
CA ILE A 22 15.32 12.27 18.76
C ILE A 22 15.34 12.75 17.32
N SER A 23 16.19 12.14 16.51
CA SER A 23 16.09 12.24 15.06
C SER A 23 14.74 11.63 14.72
N ALA A 24 13.74 12.47 14.42
CA ALA A 24 12.54 12.03 13.74
C ALA A 24 12.99 11.47 12.39
N SER A 25 13.24 10.17 12.31
CA SER A 25 13.37 9.52 11.02
C SER A 25 11.98 9.53 10.39
N ASP A 26 11.89 9.94 9.12
CA ASP A 26 10.68 9.89 8.25
C ASP A 26 10.07 8.48 8.10
N THR A 27 10.58 7.50 8.83
CA THR A 27 10.04 6.16 8.96
C THR A 27 9.05 6.13 10.12
N ASP A 28 7.76 6.38 9.88
CA ASP A 28 6.72 5.44 10.35
C ASP A 28 5.25 5.86 10.11
N ASP A 29 4.93 6.95 9.42
CA ASP A 29 3.51 7.31 9.20
C ASP A 29 2.69 6.18 8.53
N ARG A 30 3.36 5.29 7.79
CA ARG A 30 2.75 4.12 7.13
C ARG A 30 2.46 2.93 8.06
N SER A 31 3.00 2.90 9.28
CA SER A 31 2.78 1.83 10.27
C SER A 31 1.92 2.28 11.45
N ILE A 32 1.76 3.59 11.64
CA ILE A 32 0.88 4.16 12.65
C ILE A 32 -0.56 3.81 12.32
N LYS A 33 -1.25 3.27 13.32
CA LYS A 33 -2.67 2.91 13.23
C LYS A 33 -3.54 4.07 13.67
N HIS A 34 -4.57 4.33 12.88
CA HIS A 34 -5.57 5.36 13.13
C HIS A 34 -6.96 4.74 13.23
N ASP A 35 -7.74 5.22 14.19
CA ASP A 35 -9.15 4.86 14.32
C ASP A 35 -9.93 5.31 13.07
N PHE A 36 -10.61 4.36 12.44
CA PHE A 36 -11.33 4.58 11.20
C PHE A 36 -12.72 3.98 11.23
N LYS A 37 -13.69 4.80 10.87
CA LYS A 37 -15.05 4.37 10.59
C LYS A 37 -15.58 5.16 9.40
N PRO A 38 -15.74 4.51 8.24
CA PRO A 38 -16.12 5.22 7.01
C PRO A 38 -17.56 5.72 7.09
N SER A 39 -17.81 6.90 6.55
CA SER A 39 -19.13 7.48 6.34
C SER A 39 -19.16 8.30 5.05
N LYS A 40 -20.37 8.62 4.56
CA LYS A 40 -20.58 9.44 3.36
C LYS A 40 -19.74 8.96 2.17
N ILE A 41 -19.82 7.66 1.90
CA ILE A 41 -19.00 7.04 0.85
C ILE A 41 -19.50 7.50 -0.51
N THR A 42 -18.58 7.90 -1.38
CA THR A 42 -18.81 8.15 -2.80
C THR A 42 -17.99 7.16 -3.60
N PHE A 43 -18.65 6.32 -4.38
CA PHE A 43 -18.06 5.40 -5.34
C PHE A 43 -17.98 6.09 -6.70
N VAL A 44 -16.82 6.00 -7.34
CA VAL A 44 -16.53 6.59 -8.65
C VAL A 44 -16.42 5.46 -9.65
N TYR A 45 -17.40 5.37 -10.56
CA TYR A 45 -17.40 4.46 -11.68
C TYR A 45 -16.96 5.20 -12.95
N ASN A 46 -16.58 4.45 -13.99
CA ASN A 46 -16.14 4.98 -15.28
C ASN A 46 -17.12 5.98 -15.92
N ASP A 47 -18.42 5.82 -15.67
CA ASP A 47 -19.50 6.59 -16.29
C ASP A 47 -20.27 7.49 -15.32
N HIS A 48 -20.17 7.27 -14.00
CA HIS A 48 -20.90 8.06 -13.00
C HIS A 48 -20.33 7.94 -11.58
N ASN A 49 -20.78 8.82 -10.69
CA ASN A 49 -20.52 8.74 -9.26
C ASN A 49 -21.81 8.43 -8.50
N THR A 50 -21.71 7.64 -7.43
CA THR A 50 -22.87 7.22 -6.62
C THR A 50 -22.48 7.05 -5.17
N THR A 51 -23.44 7.14 -4.25
CA THR A 51 -23.24 6.85 -2.82
C THR A 51 -23.64 5.41 -2.46
N THR A 52 -24.03 4.61 -3.45
CA THR A 52 -24.45 3.22 -3.26
C THR A 52 -23.53 2.32 -4.06
N TYR A 53 -22.95 1.32 -3.39
CA TYR A 53 -22.10 0.33 -4.06
C TYR A 53 -22.94 -0.53 -5.02
N GLN A 54 -22.59 -0.51 -6.31
CA GLN A 54 -23.32 -1.21 -7.38
C GLN A 54 -22.62 -2.48 -7.86
N GLY A 55 -21.47 -2.83 -7.27
CA GLY A 55 -20.59 -3.87 -7.78
C GLY A 55 -19.23 -3.30 -8.15
N ASP A 56 -18.42 -4.17 -8.71
CA ASP A 56 -17.01 -3.93 -8.98
C ASP A 56 -16.78 -3.46 -10.43
N THR A 57 -17.67 -3.88 -11.34
CA THR A 57 -17.57 -3.57 -12.77
C THR A 57 -17.52 -2.05 -12.99
N GLY A 58 -16.39 -1.59 -13.50
CA GLY A 58 -16.16 -0.19 -13.83
C GLY A 58 -15.93 0.72 -12.62
N LEU A 59 -15.78 0.17 -11.41
CA LEU A 59 -15.35 0.93 -10.25
C LEU A 59 -13.89 1.36 -10.43
N ILE A 60 -13.62 2.66 -10.28
CA ILE A 60 -12.26 3.20 -10.34
C ILE A 60 -11.72 3.30 -8.91
N GLU A 61 -12.49 3.93 -8.04
CA GLU A 61 -12.06 4.34 -6.70
C GLU A 61 -13.27 4.69 -5.83
N ALA A 62 -13.03 4.91 -4.55
CA ALA A 62 -14.02 5.49 -3.65
C ALA A 62 -13.39 6.49 -2.67
N TYR A 63 -14.23 7.39 -2.19
CA TYR A 63 -13.90 8.37 -1.16
C TYR A 63 -14.84 8.22 0.01
N CYS A 64 -14.36 8.43 1.23
CA CYS A 64 -15.21 8.48 2.40
C CYS A 64 -14.69 9.49 3.43
N THR A 65 -15.59 9.97 4.28
CA THR A 65 -15.22 10.74 5.47
C THR A 65 -15.10 9.80 6.66
N ASN A 66 -13.96 9.83 7.35
CA ASN A 66 -13.81 9.12 8.60
C ASN A 66 -14.59 9.86 9.71
N THR A 67 -15.45 9.16 10.44
CA THR A 67 -16.27 9.79 11.48
C THR A 67 -15.47 10.24 12.70
N VAL A 68 -14.25 9.73 12.87
CA VAL A 68 -13.43 9.95 14.09
C VAL A 68 -12.70 11.29 14.04
N ASP A 69 -12.12 11.64 12.89
CA ASP A 69 -11.29 12.84 12.71
C ASP A 69 -11.83 13.78 11.61
N ASN A 70 -12.93 13.41 10.95
CA ASN A 70 -13.56 14.14 9.84
C ASN A 70 -12.64 14.32 8.60
N THR A 71 -11.60 13.49 8.49
CA THR A 71 -10.69 13.47 7.34
C THR A 71 -11.32 12.72 6.18
N THR A 72 -11.04 13.15 4.94
CA THR A 72 -11.45 12.42 3.73
C THR A 72 -10.35 11.45 3.30
N TYR A 73 -10.74 10.20 3.12
CA TYR A 73 -9.87 9.11 2.71
C TYR A 73 -10.20 8.65 1.31
N TYR A 74 -9.15 8.36 0.57
CA TYR A 74 -9.18 7.65 -0.69
C TYR A 74 -9.08 6.14 -0.45
N MET A 75 -9.90 5.39 -1.18
CA MET A 75 -9.93 3.93 -1.21
C MET A 75 -9.77 3.46 -2.64
N SER A 76 -8.73 2.66 -2.87
CA SER A 76 -8.62 1.92 -4.14
C SER A 76 -9.71 0.86 -4.24
N GLU A 77 -9.97 0.41 -5.47
CA GLU A 77 -10.88 -0.70 -5.76
C GLU A 77 -10.62 -1.94 -4.87
N ASN A 78 -9.35 -2.33 -4.68
CA ASN A 78 -8.97 -3.46 -3.82
C ASN A 78 -9.38 -3.26 -2.34
N VAL A 79 -9.25 -2.03 -1.83
CA VAL A 79 -9.69 -1.67 -0.47
C VAL A 79 -11.21 -1.72 -0.39
N VAL A 80 -11.91 -1.20 -1.41
CA VAL A 80 -13.37 -1.27 -1.51
C VAL A 80 -13.86 -2.71 -1.48
N ARG A 81 -13.27 -3.61 -2.27
CA ARG A 81 -13.58 -5.06 -2.24
C ARG A 81 -13.33 -5.68 -0.87
N GLY A 82 -12.22 -5.34 -0.22
CA GLY A 82 -11.89 -5.79 1.15
C GLY A 82 -12.94 -5.38 2.18
N ILE A 83 -13.36 -4.12 2.16
CA ILE A 83 -14.43 -3.61 3.03
C ILE A 83 -15.77 -4.25 2.69
N ALA A 84 -16.10 -4.38 1.40
CA ALA A 84 -17.31 -5.04 0.96
C ALA A 84 -17.37 -6.48 1.48
N TYR A 85 -16.26 -7.22 1.39
CA TYR A 85 -16.15 -8.58 1.94
C TYR A 85 -16.34 -8.61 3.46
N ALA A 86 -15.61 -7.76 4.19
CA ALA A 86 -15.67 -7.69 5.65
C ALA A 86 -17.06 -7.31 6.19
N THR A 87 -17.79 -6.48 5.45
CA THR A 87 -19.07 -5.90 5.90
C THR A 87 -20.29 -6.46 5.15
N LYS A 88 -20.12 -7.49 4.31
CA LYS A 88 -21.17 -8.03 3.44
C LYS A 88 -21.86 -6.94 2.58
N LYS A 89 -21.05 -6.10 1.93
CA LYS A 89 -21.45 -4.98 1.05
C LYS A 89 -22.19 -3.84 1.74
N THR A 90 -22.25 -3.80 3.08
CA THR A 90 -22.92 -2.71 3.81
C THR A 90 -22.04 -1.49 4.02
N PHE A 91 -20.71 -1.67 3.96
CA PHE A 91 -19.70 -0.64 4.27
C PHE A 91 -19.85 -0.02 5.66
N ASN A 92 -20.55 -0.72 6.56
CA ASN A 92 -20.75 -0.29 7.93
C ASN A 92 -20.14 -1.32 8.87
N PHE A 93 -19.12 -0.90 9.62
CA PHE A 93 -18.53 -1.72 10.66
C PHE A 93 -19.28 -1.54 11.98
N ASN A 94 -19.49 -2.63 12.71
CA ASN A 94 -20.16 -2.61 14.02
C ASN A 94 -19.37 -1.77 15.04
N GLU A 95 -18.05 -1.75 14.92
CA GLU A 95 -17.11 -0.95 15.71
C GLU A 95 -16.14 -0.20 14.79
N ASN A 96 -15.33 0.70 15.35
CA ASN A 96 -14.24 1.32 14.59
C ASN A 96 -13.21 0.25 14.22
N ILE A 97 -12.60 0.36 13.05
CA ILE A 97 -11.43 -0.44 12.67
C ILE A 97 -10.16 0.42 12.82
N ASP A 98 -9.00 -0.20 12.70
CA ASP A 98 -7.74 0.52 12.56
C ASP A 98 -7.32 0.53 11.10
N ILE A 99 -6.80 1.66 10.62
CA ILE A 99 -6.11 1.74 9.33
C ILE A 99 -4.68 2.21 9.51
N THR A 100 -3.81 1.81 8.58
CA THR A 100 -2.61 2.60 8.30
C THR A 100 -2.81 3.36 7.00
N GLN A 101 -2.13 4.49 6.86
CA GLN A 101 -2.35 5.41 5.74
C GLN A 101 -1.04 5.95 5.20
N TYR A 102 -1.09 6.55 4.02
CA TYR A 102 -0.04 7.47 3.57
C TYR A 102 -0.67 8.70 2.94
N THR A 103 0.02 9.82 3.06
CA THR A 103 -0.32 11.04 2.35
C THR A 103 0.22 10.94 0.93
N ALA A 104 -0.68 10.96 -0.05
CA ALA A 104 -0.31 11.08 -1.45
C ALA A 104 0.25 12.48 -1.75
N THR A 105 0.94 12.62 -2.88
CA THR A 105 1.58 13.87 -3.30
C THR A 105 0.61 15.04 -3.48
N ASP A 106 -0.68 14.77 -3.67
CA ASP A 106 -1.76 15.77 -3.75
C ASP A 106 -2.38 16.10 -2.37
N GLY A 107 -1.80 15.60 -1.28
CA GLY A 107 -2.25 15.85 0.09
C GLY A 107 -3.41 14.98 0.56
N LYS A 108 -3.91 14.05 -0.27
CA LYS A 108 -4.98 13.12 0.13
C LYS A 108 -4.42 11.96 0.94
N PHE A 109 -5.19 11.49 1.93
CA PHE A 109 -4.85 10.29 2.67
C PHE A 109 -5.39 9.04 1.97
N MET A 110 -4.50 8.09 1.70
CA MET A 110 -4.84 6.81 1.09
C MET A 110 -4.72 5.70 2.12
N ILE A 111 -5.73 4.83 2.19
CA ILE A 111 -5.72 3.65 3.07
C ILE A 111 -4.73 2.61 2.52
N LEU A 112 -3.81 2.14 3.38
CA LEU A 112 -2.84 1.09 3.06
C LEU A 112 -3.30 -0.28 3.54
N LYS A 113 -3.55 -0.38 4.84
CA LYS A 113 -3.94 -1.61 5.52
C LYS A 113 -5.08 -1.34 6.47
N MET A 114 -5.88 -2.37 6.72
CA MET A 114 -7.06 -2.32 7.57
C MET A 114 -7.01 -3.46 8.57
N TYR A 115 -7.42 -3.21 9.81
CA TYR A 115 -7.40 -4.19 10.88
C TYR A 115 -8.64 -4.05 11.75
N TYR A 116 -9.24 -5.17 12.14
CA TYR A 116 -10.16 -5.18 13.28
C TYR A 116 -9.41 -4.79 14.56
N LYS A 117 -10.13 -4.33 15.59
CA LYS A 117 -9.54 -3.92 16.89
C LYS A 117 -8.81 -5.05 17.62
N ASN A 118 -9.16 -6.30 17.33
CA ASN A 118 -8.43 -7.47 17.85
C ASN A 118 -7.09 -7.71 17.13
N GLY A 119 -6.71 -6.88 16.16
CA GLY A 119 -5.46 -6.97 15.39
C GLY A 119 -5.54 -7.84 14.14
N THR A 120 -6.66 -8.55 13.89
CA THR A 120 -6.84 -9.33 12.66
C THR A 120 -6.92 -8.41 11.45
N GLU A 121 -6.10 -8.68 10.42
CA GLU A 121 -6.09 -7.91 9.19
C GLU A 121 -7.37 -8.13 8.37
N ILE A 122 -7.94 -7.03 7.88
CA ILE A 122 -8.96 -7.02 6.86
C ILE A 122 -8.22 -6.90 5.52
N GLN A 123 -8.10 -8.02 4.82
CA GLN A 123 -7.39 -8.07 3.55
C GLN A 123 -8.11 -7.22 2.49
N SER A 124 -7.37 -6.32 1.84
CA SER A 124 -7.75 -5.82 0.52
C SER A 124 -7.75 -6.99 -0.45
N LEU A 125 -8.74 -7.06 -1.36
CA LEU A 125 -8.83 -8.17 -2.31
C LEU A 125 -8.27 -7.72 -3.65
N SER A 126 -7.24 -8.39 -4.15
CA SER A 126 -6.53 -8.03 -5.38
C SER A 126 -6.43 -9.22 -6.34
N LEU A 127 -6.51 -8.96 -7.65
CA LEU A 127 -6.21 -9.98 -8.69
C LEU A 127 -4.75 -10.45 -8.66
N MET A 128 -3.88 -9.71 -7.98
CA MET A 128 -2.49 -10.09 -7.72
C MET A 128 -2.35 -11.21 -6.68
N ASP A 129 -3.38 -11.46 -5.86
CA ASP A 129 -3.32 -12.45 -4.80
C ASP A 129 -3.68 -13.85 -5.34
N ASP A 130 -2.69 -14.73 -5.38
CA ASP A 130 -2.86 -16.10 -5.90
C ASP A 130 -3.74 -17.01 -5.00
N ASN A 131 -4.03 -16.57 -3.77
CA ASN A 131 -4.68 -17.40 -2.74
C ASN A 131 -6.07 -16.90 -2.34
N LEU A 132 -6.79 -16.20 -3.22
CA LEU A 132 -8.17 -15.79 -2.94
C LEU A 132 -9.11 -17.00 -2.83
N THR A 133 -9.84 -17.09 -1.72
CA THR A 133 -10.87 -18.11 -1.51
C THR A 133 -12.07 -17.91 -2.44
N LEU A 134 -12.85 -18.97 -2.69
CA LEU A 134 -14.07 -18.90 -3.49
C LEU A 134 -15.09 -17.85 -2.98
N GLU A 135 -15.13 -17.59 -1.67
CA GLU A 135 -16.01 -16.55 -1.11
C GLU A 135 -15.49 -15.14 -1.38
N GLN A 136 -14.17 -14.92 -1.35
CA GLN A 136 -13.56 -13.64 -1.70
C GLN A 136 -13.71 -13.34 -3.19
N GLN A 137 -13.59 -14.35 -4.04
CA GLN A 137 -13.75 -14.21 -5.50
C GLN A 137 -15.13 -13.67 -5.91
N LYS A 138 -16.19 -13.90 -5.10
CA LYS A 138 -17.55 -13.38 -5.37
C LYS A 138 -17.69 -11.86 -5.25
N TYR A 139 -16.65 -11.17 -4.79
CA TYR A 139 -16.62 -9.71 -4.68
C TYR A 139 -16.03 -9.03 -5.91
N PHE A 140 -15.52 -9.82 -6.85
CA PHE A 140 -15.24 -9.42 -8.22
C PHE A 140 -16.45 -9.80 -9.05
N ASP A 141 -16.92 -8.92 -9.92
CA ASP A 141 -18.09 -9.21 -10.74
C ASP A 141 -17.79 -10.27 -11.80
N ASN A 142 -16.56 -10.31 -12.34
CA ASN A 142 -16.14 -11.31 -13.31
C ASN A 142 -14.72 -11.84 -13.05
N TYR A 143 -14.50 -12.37 -11.84
CA TYR A 143 -13.18 -12.81 -11.34
C TYR A 143 -12.35 -13.62 -12.36
N GLN A 144 -12.93 -14.63 -12.98
CA GLN A 144 -12.17 -15.54 -13.86
C GLN A 144 -11.66 -14.82 -15.11
N GLN A 145 -12.49 -13.97 -15.72
CA GLN A 145 -12.09 -13.17 -16.87
C GLN A 145 -11.06 -12.12 -16.47
N GLU A 146 -11.33 -11.38 -15.40
CA GLU A 146 -10.45 -10.32 -14.90
C GLU A 146 -9.07 -10.87 -14.49
N LYS A 147 -9.02 -12.04 -13.85
CA LYS A 147 -7.76 -12.71 -13.49
C LYS A 147 -7.00 -13.16 -14.74
N SER A 148 -7.69 -13.75 -15.72
CA SER A 148 -7.08 -14.12 -17.00
C SER A 148 -6.51 -12.92 -17.74
N ASP A 149 -7.23 -11.79 -17.77
CA ASP A 149 -6.81 -10.55 -18.42
C ASP A 149 -5.61 -9.93 -17.69
N TYR A 150 -5.62 -9.95 -16.35
CA TYR A 150 -4.50 -9.52 -15.52
C TYR A 150 -3.25 -10.37 -15.79
N ASP A 151 -3.35 -11.69 -15.76
CA ASP A 151 -2.22 -12.59 -15.98
C ASP A 151 -1.64 -12.41 -17.40
N HIS A 152 -2.51 -12.27 -18.43
CA HIS A 152 -2.07 -11.98 -19.80
C HIS A 152 -1.33 -10.65 -19.92
N LYS A 153 -1.80 -9.60 -19.23
CA LYS A 153 -1.15 -8.30 -19.20
C LYS A 153 0.24 -8.38 -18.55
N ILE A 154 0.38 -9.14 -17.47
CA ILE A 154 1.68 -9.37 -16.82
C ILE A 154 2.64 -10.11 -17.76
N ASP A 155 2.18 -11.14 -18.46
CA ASP A 155 2.99 -11.88 -19.43
C ASP A 155 3.46 -10.99 -20.59
N GLN A 156 2.58 -10.12 -21.08
CA GLN A 156 2.93 -9.14 -22.11
C GLN A 156 3.99 -8.15 -21.61
N MET A 157 3.80 -7.57 -20.42
CA MET A 157 4.77 -6.64 -19.82
C MET A 157 6.14 -7.28 -19.60
N ASN A 158 6.17 -8.54 -19.16
CA ASN A 158 7.42 -9.29 -18.99
C ASN A 158 8.10 -9.54 -20.34
N SER A 159 7.34 -9.87 -21.37
CA SER A 159 7.87 -10.08 -22.73
C SER A 159 8.44 -8.79 -23.34
N GLU A 160 7.74 -7.66 -23.18
CA GLU A 160 8.20 -6.34 -23.62
C GLU A 160 9.49 -5.94 -22.89
N SER A 161 9.54 -6.14 -21.57
CA SER A 161 10.74 -5.85 -20.76
C SER A 161 11.94 -6.71 -21.19
N LEU A 162 11.71 -7.98 -21.52
CA LEU A 162 12.75 -8.88 -22.06
C LEU A 162 13.24 -8.40 -23.43
N GLN A 163 12.33 -7.97 -24.31
CA GLN A 163 12.65 -7.46 -25.64
C GLN A 163 13.45 -6.14 -25.56
N GLU A 164 13.07 -5.22 -24.69
CA GLU A 164 13.83 -3.99 -24.43
C GLU A 164 15.23 -4.30 -23.91
N GLY A 165 15.37 -5.25 -22.98
CA GLY A 165 16.67 -5.72 -22.50
C GLY A 165 17.54 -6.31 -23.62
N GLN A 166 16.96 -7.08 -24.53
CA GLN A 166 17.66 -7.64 -25.69
C GLN A 166 18.06 -6.57 -26.71
N ASN A 167 17.18 -5.60 -27.00
CA ASN A 167 17.48 -4.49 -27.90
C ASN A 167 18.62 -3.62 -27.34
N TYR A 168 18.59 -3.32 -26.04
CA TYR A 168 19.67 -2.63 -25.35
C TYR A 168 21.01 -3.39 -25.44
N LEU A 169 20.97 -4.73 -25.32
CA LEU A 169 22.16 -5.57 -25.49
C LEU A 169 22.69 -5.54 -26.93
N LEU A 170 21.83 -5.60 -27.95
CA LEU A 170 22.22 -5.53 -29.36
C LEU A 170 22.84 -4.17 -29.71
N GLU A 171 22.31 -3.08 -29.17
CA GLU A 171 22.89 -1.74 -29.32
C GLU A 171 24.26 -1.63 -28.64
N LYS A 172 24.43 -2.23 -27.45
CA LYS A 172 25.70 -2.21 -26.71
C LYS A 172 26.71 -3.30 -27.10
N GLN A 173 26.32 -4.32 -27.87
CA GLN A 173 27.24 -5.37 -28.33
C GLN A 173 28.29 -4.82 -29.31
N ASN A 174 28.06 -3.64 -29.90
CA ASN A 174 29.06 -2.88 -30.63
C ASN A 174 30.15 -2.26 -29.73
N SER A 175 30.03 -2.32 -28.39
CA SER A 175 31.03 -1.83 -27.42
C SER A 175 31.20 -2.78 -26.22
N ARG A 176 31.93 -3.88 -26.43
CA ARG A 176 32.62 -4.82 -25.49
C ARG A 176 32.32 -4.81 -23.95
N LYS A 177 32.25 -6.04 -23.39
CA LYS A 177 32.51 -6.53 -21.99
C LYS A 177 31.39 -6.56 -20.93
N TYR A 178 30.12 -6.56 -21.30
CA TYR A 178 29.03 -6.77 -20.34
C TYR A 178 28.14 -7.94 -20.75
N GLY A 179 27.75 -8.78 -19.78
CA GLY A 179 26.74 -9.82 -19.92
C GLY A 179 25.56 -9.51 -19.01
N TYR A 180 24.33 -9.72 -19.47
CA TYR A 180 23.13 -9.60 -18.63
C TYR A 180 22.70 -10.97 -18.12
N TYR A 181 22.09 -11.00 -16.94
CA TYR A 181 21.44 -12.20 -16.40
C TYR A 181 20.08 -11.85 -15.81
N PHE A 182 19.21 -12.86 -15.77
CA PHE A 182 17.88 -12.78 -15.16
C PHE A 182 17.80 -13.75 -13.99
N GLY A 183 17.37 -13.26 -12.84
CA GLY A 183 17.18 -14.06 -11.63
C GLY A 183 15.96 -13.63 -10.82
N PRO A 184 15.67 -14.31 -9.70
CA PRO A 184 14.44 -14.09 -8.92
C PRO A 184 14.27 -12.68 -8.32
N GLY A 185 15.31 -11.85 -8.36
CA GLY A 185 15.30 -10.45 -7.91
C GLY A 185 15.21 -9.41 -9.05
N GLY A 186 15.00 -9.84 -10.29
CA GLY A 186 14.95 -8.96 -11.46
C GLY A 186 16.21 -9.02 -12.34
N PRO A 187 16.28 -8.18 -13.40
CA PRO A 187 17.40 -8.15 -14.34
C PRO A 187 18.64 -7.49 -13.73
N GLY A 188 19.83 -8.05 -14.01
CA GLY A 188 21.12 -7.51 -13.57
C GLY A 188 22.20 -7.51 -14.66
N ILE A 189 23.17 -6.61 -14.52
CA ILE A 189 24.34 -6.49 -15.43
C ILE A 189 25.58 -7.05 -14.74
N ILE A 190 26.26 -7.99 -15.38
CA ILE A 190 27.60 -8.46 -14.99
C ILE A 190 28.63 -7.86 -15.94
N TYR A 191 29.66 -7.27 -15.35
CA TYR A 191 30.88 -6.93 -16.09
C TYR A 191 31.74 -8.18 -16.24
N ASN A 192 32.07 -8.55 -17.48
CA ASN A 192 33.00 -9.64 -17.77
C ASN A 192 34.35 -9.02 -18.20
N PRO A 193 35.37 -8.99 -17.31
CA PRO A 193 36.66 -8.36 -17.57
C PRO A 193 37.44 -9.00 -18.73
#